data_AF-A0A8H4NSM2-F1
#
_entry.id   AF-A0A8H4NSM2-F1
#
_cell.length_a   1.000
_cell.length_b   1.000
_cell.length_c   1.000
_cell.angle_alpha   90.00
_cell.angle_beta   90.00
_cell.angle_gamma   90.00
#
_symmetry.space_group_name_H-M   'P 1'
#
loop_
_entity.id
_entity.type
_entity.pdbx_description
1 polymer ?
#
loop_
_entity_poly.entity_id
_entity_poly.type
_entity_poly.pdbx_seq_one_letter_code
_entity_poly.pdbx_strand_id
1 'polypeptide(L)'
;MSSSNVTGNRLSQAEMPMPGGDDQRRLIEAFDNDATFYKLYLQLPKLADELERNDVMKRHAFSVVETVKALRKSNSWSMCELLHSIPHVAVKSIISGTVAHDIENKRFPCYEIPFKNAINKDQIPGVYVVSISRYKDTPHGRDNLDGRFLNIKEMKLLINGLRMYIRGYRVHVQFQEDLAAGTVTSVKDLSPADADALDHVKKVDALAKLGNQSADPIFIKKESHVDKTKALIRTLGRMCDTGNDPTENVRMKQTPLYVGCSKDLGKRTQVYNQANGSVKDINKPLGLTISVLRKLNLDVKVHVRVVLKTWKPDQLAMAEQLVTTLAGSLVFQYGFNATESGGTGPNTVTSGESLRLNTEDIMWAKKSMQDNLKNTLGDLNNRQSFLEDLDKVQLEARQIADTIKRCGERLKHLPDNMEWNENLDQLKELLVKLRKDLEEREQTLEFLNLLLDIQEIVFKATGKPVIRLTPSGIDSVEMDCE
;
A
#
# COMPACT_ATOMS: atom_id res chain seq x y z
N MET A 1 20.51 30.35 -14.04
CA MET A 1 19.13 30.05 -14.47
C MET A 1 18.76 28.71 -13.88
N SER A 2 17.81 28.71 -12.96
CA SER A 2 17.40 27.59 -12.12
C SER A 2 16.57 26.57 -12.91
N SER A 3 17.12 25.38 -13.15
CA SER A 3 16.38 24.25 -13.70
C SER A 3 15.46 23.66 -12.63
N SER A 4 14.16 23.76 -12.89
CA SER A 4 13.06 23.39 -12.02
C SER A 4 12.80 21.88 -12.02
N ASN A 5 12.90 21.26 -10.84
CA ASN A 5 12.47 19.89 -10.50
C ASN A 5 10.93 19.76 -10.53
N VAL A 6 10.29 19.65 -11.71
CA VAL A 6 8.82 19.75 -11.81
C VAL A 6 8.07 18.42 -11.99
N THR A 7 8.71 17.28 -12.25
CA THR A 7 7.96 16.04 -12.55
C THR A 7 7.72 15.09 -11.37
N GLY A 8 8.31 15.34 -10.19
CA GLY A 8 8.15 14.48 -9.00
C GLY A 8 6.90 14.73 -8.13
N ASN A 9 6.20 15.85 -8.32
CA ASN A 9 5.22 16.35 -7.34
C ASN A 9 3.74 16.06 -7.68
N ARG A 10 3.42 15.44 -8.82
CA ARG A 10 2.02 15.37 -9.31
C ARG A 10 1.06 14.48 -8.49
N LEU A 11 1.57 13.52 -7.70
CA LEU A 11 0.73 12.60 -6.91
C LEU A 11 0.31 13.14 -5.54
N SER A 12 1.09 14.06 -4.95
CA SER A 12 0.74 14.69 -3.68
C SER A 12 -0.16 15.87 -3.96
N GLN A 13 -1.41 15.77 -3.52
CA GLN A 13 -2.40 16.84 -3.65
C GLN A 13 -3.07 17.08 -2.31
N ALA A 14 -3.73 18.21 -2.12
CA ALA A 14 -4.49 18.51 -0.91
C ALA A 14 -5.46 17.38 -0.48
N GLU A 15 -6.09 16.72 -1.45
CA GLU A 15 -6.99 15.59 -1.20
C GLU A 15 -6.26 14.26 -0.92
N MET A 16 -4.99 14.16 -1.33
CA MET A 16 -4.15 12.97 -1.30
C MET A 16 -2.75 13.33 -0.74
N PRO A 17 -2.63 13.65 0.56
CA PRO A 17 -1.38 14.11 1.16
C PRO A 17 -0.22 13.09 1.19
N MET A 18 -0.45 11.83 0.87
CA MET A 18 0.54 10.74 0.81
C MET A 18 1.46 10.69 2.05
N PRO A 19 0.93 10.40 3.25
CA PRO A 19 1.74 10.41 4.47
C PRO A 19 2.90 9.41 4.45
N GLY A 20 2.84 8.38 3.59
CA GLY A 20 3.95 7.45 3.37
C GLY A 20 5.05 7.96 2.45
N GLY A 21 4.92 9.15 1.87
CA GLY A 21 5.93 9.77 1.02
C GLY A 21 6.27 8.94 -0.22
N ASP A 22 7.56 8.83 -0.52
CA ASP A 22 8.06 8.12 -1.70
C ASP A 22 7.75 6.63 -1.69
N ASP A 23 7.75 5.99 -0.52
CA ASP A 23 7.44 4.55 -0.42
C ASP A 23 6.01 4.26 -0.87
N GLN A 24 5.05 5.08 -0.40
CA GLN A 24 3.66 4.97 -0.79
C GLN A 24 3.46 5.29 -2.28
N ARG A 25 4.12 6.35 -2.79
CA ARG A 25 4.07 6.72 -4.21
C ARG A 25 4.59 5.59 -5.10
N ARG A 26 5.74 5.01 -4.74
CA ARG A 26 6.35 3.89 -5.47
C ARG A 26 5.42 2.68 -5.53
N LEU A 27 4.69 2.38 -4.46
CA LEU A 27 3.71 1.29 -4.46
C LEU A 27 2.50 1.58 -5.34
N ILE A 28 2.01 2.83 -5.36
CA ILE A 28 0.93 3.25 -6.27
C ILE A 28 1.39 3.12 -7.72
N GLU A 29 2.60 3.58 -8.04
CA GLU A 29 3.15 3.53 -9.40
C GLU A 29 3.44 2.10 -9.87
N ALA A 30 3.90 1.24 -8.96
CA ALA A 30 4.05 -0.20 -9.23
C ALA A 30 2.70 -0.88 -9.55
N PHE A 31 1.59 -0.24 -9.20
CA PHE A 31 0.24 -0.74 -9.40
C PHE A 31 -0.50 -0.06 -10.58
N ASP A 32 -0.20 1.19 -10.91
CA ASP A 32 -1.13 2.07 -11.65
C ASP A 32 -1.33 1.80 -13.15
N ASN A 33 -0.66 0.81 -13.76
CA ASN A 33 -0.52 0.81 -15.23
C ASN A 33 -1.08 -0.38 -16.02
N ASP A 34 -1.14 -1.62 -15.49
CA ASP A 34 -1.39 -2.79 -16.38
C ASP A 34 -2.38 -3.83 -15.82
N ALA A 35 -3.20 -3.47 -14.82
CA ALA A 35 -4.11 -4.42 -14.13
C ALA A 35 -3.40 -5.70 -13.61
N THR A 36 -2.09 -5.62 -13.42
CA THR A 36 -1.20 -6.72 -13.03
C THR A 36 -0.62 -6.49 -11.65
N PHE A 37 -0.39 -7.59 -10.91
CA PHE A 37 0.32 -7.55 -9.65
C PHE A 37 1.81 -7.82 -9.77
N TYR A 38 2.35 -8.10 -10.96
CA TYR A 38 3.75 -8.50 -11.10
C TYR A 38 4.73 -7.49 -10.50
N LYS A 39 4.63 -6.21 -10.92
CA LYS A 39 5.50 -5.14 -10.42
C LYS A 39 5.34 -4.92 -8.91
N LEU A 40 4.10 -4.97 -8.40
CA LEU A 40 3.83 -4.83 -6.97
C LEU A 40 4.41 -6.01 -6.16
N TYR A 41 4.27 -7.23 -6.66
CA TYR A 41 4.84 -8.42 -6.04
C TYR A 41 6.37 -8.35 -5.93
N LEU A 42 7.04 -7.81 -6.94
CA LEU A 42 8.50 -7.55 -6.88
C LEU A 42 8.90 -6.49 -5.84
N GLN A 43 7.97 -5.67 -5.34
CA GLN A 43 8.26 -4.74 -4.25
C GLN A 43 8.25 -5.40 -2.88
N LEU A 44 7.61 -6.56 -2.70
CA LEU A 44 7.47 -7.18 -1.36
C LEU A 44 8.83 -7.43 -0.67
N PRO A 45 9.87 -7.98 -1.33
CA PRO A 45 11.17 -8.13 -0.70
C PRO A 45 11.84 -6.78 -0.35
N LYS A 46 11.64 -5.75 -1.17
CA LYS A 46 12.18 -4.40 -0.91
C LYS A 46 11.53 -3.77 0.32
N LEU A 47 10.21 -3.91 0.44
CA LEU A 47 9.47 -3.48 1.63
C LEU A 47 9.97 -4.22 2.89
N ALA A 48 10.32 -5.51 2.76
CA ALA A 48 10.93 -6.26 3.87
C ALA A 48 12.26 -5.65 4.30
N ASP A 49 13.14 -5.32 3.35
CA ASP A 49 14.43 -4.70 3.65
C ASP A 49 14.28 -3.29 4.26
N GLU A 50 13.29 -2.53 3.81
CA GLU A 50 12.97 -1.21 4.38
C GLU A 50 12.44 -1.29 5.80
N LEU A 51 11.54 -2.25 6.08
CA LEU A 51 11.05 -2.52 7.43
C LEU A 51 12.21 -2.92 8.35
N GLU A 52 13.08 -3.82 7.90
CA GLU A 52 14.25 -4.27 8.68
C GLU A 52 15.27 -3.15 8.91
N ARG A 53 15.39 -2.19 7.98
CA ARG A 53 16.30 -1.05 8.09
C ARG A 53 15.68 0.18 8.77
N ASN A 54 14.40 0.16 9.13
CA ASN A 54 13.72 1.33 9.66
C ASN A 54 14.24 1.74 11.06
N ASP A 55 15.00 2.84 11.12
CA ASP A 55 15.60 3.34 12.35
C ASP A 55 14.58 3.84 13.39
N VAL A 56 13.41 4.30 12.96
CA VAL A 56 12.34 4.72 13.89
C VAL A 56 11.81 3.49 14.61
N MET A 57 11.53 2.40 13.91
CA MET A 57 11.06 1.15 14.52
C MET A 57 12.10 0.55 15.46
N LYS A 58 13.38 0.51 15.06
CA LYS A 58 14.49 0.03 15.89
C LYS A 58 14.63 0.81 17.19
N ARG A 59 14.63 2.15 17.11
CA ARG A 59 14.74 3.03 18.31
C ARG A 59 13.60 2.82 19.30
N HIS A 60 12.42 2.43 18.83
CA HIS A 60 11.26 2.15 19.68
C HIS A 60 11.08 0.65 20.00
N ALA A 61 12.08 -0.19 19.71
CA ALA A 61 12.04 -1.64 19.90
C ALA A 61 10.76 -2.29 19.31
N PHE A 62 10.30 -1.78 18.16
CA PHE A 62 9.13 -2.31 17.48
C PHE A 62 9.52 -3.48 16.58
N SER A 63 9.05 -4.68 16.92
CA SER A 63 9.33 -5.89 16.12
C SER A 63 8.61 -5.85 14.78
N VAL A 64 9.34 -6.27 13.73
CA VAL A 64 8.85 -6.54 12.37
C VAL A 64 9.42 -7.86 11.82
N VAL A 65 9.98 -8.70 12.69
CA VAL A 65 10.78 -9.88 12.30
C VAL A 65 9.95 -10.89 11.49
N GLU A 66 8.76 -11.22 11.96
CA GLU A 66 7.90 -12.20 11.29
C GLU A 66 7.32 -11.63 10.00
N THR A 67 7.02 -10.33 9.98
CA THR A 67 6.56 -9.63 8.78
C THR A 67 7.65 -9.63 7.71
N VAL A 68 8.89 -9.28 8.07
CA VAL A 68 10.05 -9.32 7.16
C VAL A 68 10.29 -10.74 6.64
N LYS A 69 10.24 -11.75 7.50
CA LYS A 69 10.37 -13.16 7.12
C LYS A 69 9.27 -13.61 6.15
N ALA A 70 8.04 -13.16 6.36
CA ALA A 70 6.91 -13.51 5.51
C ALA A 70 7.00 -12.88 4.11
N LEU A 71 7.53 -11.66 4.00
CA LEU A 71 7.69 -10.96 2.72
C LEU A 71 8.89 -11.45 1.90
N ARG A 72 9.86 -12.12 2.54
CA ARG A 72 11.06 -12.67 1.89
C ARG A 72 10.76 -13.98 1.13
N LYS A 73 11.69 -14.33 0.23
CA LYS A 73 11.54 -15.36 -0.81
C LYS A 73 11.11 -16.75 -0.30
N SER A 74 11.36 -17.10 0.97
CA SER A 74 10.94 -18.39 1.53
C SER A 74 9.43 -18.62 1.53
N ASN A 75 8.62 -17.55 1.49
CA ASN A 75 7.15 -17.61 1.47
C ASN A 75 6.56 -17.00 0.19
N SER A 76 7.36 -16.89 -0.87
CA SER A 76 7.04 -16.08 -2.05
C SER A 76 5.75 -16.53 -2.75
N TRP A 77 5.53 -17.85 -2.85
CA TRP A 77 4.34 -18.37 -3.53
C TRP A 77 3.05 -18.08 -2.75
N SER A 78 3.01 -18.30 -1.44
CA SER A 78 1.83 -17.99 -0.62
C SER A 78 1.49 -16.50 -0.64
N MET A 79 2.51 -15.61 -0.61
CA MET A 79 2.29 -14.18 -0.78
C MET A 79 1.74 -13.83 -2.16
N CYS A 80 2.21 -14.50 -3.21
CA CYS A 80 1.68 -14.33 -4.56
C CYS A 80 0.21 -14.72 -4.64
N GLU A 81 -0.16 -15.90 -4.14
CA GLU A 81 -1.55 -16.38 -4.08
C GLU A 81 -2.46 -15.40 -3.34
N LEU A 82 -2.04 -14.97 -2.16
CA LEU A 82 -2.79 -14.05 -1.31
C LEU A 82 -2.96 -12.69 -1.98
N LEU A 83 -1.92 -12.13 -2.58
CA LEU A 83 -2.00 -10.87 -3.31
C LEU A 83 -3.00 -10.95 -4.46
N HIS A 84 -2.92 -12.00 -5.27
CA HIS A 84 -3.82 -12.20 -6.40
C HIS A 84 -5.26 -12.44 -5.98
N SER A 85 -5.52 -12.93 -4.76
CA SER A 85 -6.90 -13.09 -4.26
C SER A 85 -7.60 -11.75 -3.96
N ILE A 86 -6.86 -10.66 -3.73
CA ILE A 86 -7.45 -9.35 -3.43
C ILE A 86 -7.90 -8.69 -4.74
N PRO A 87 -9.14 -8.16 -4.83
CA PRO A 87 -9.56 -7.39 -5.99
C PRO A 87 -8.56 -6.25 -6.30
N HIS A 88 -8.16 -6.10 -7.57
CA HIS A 88 -7.17 -5.12 -8.01
C HIS A 88 -7.46 -3.72 -7.42
N VAL A 89 -8.66 -3.17 -7.67
CA VAL A 89 -9.06 -1.84 -7.21
C VAL A 89 -9.01 -1.68 -5.67
N ALA A 90 -9.26 -2.76 -4.93
CA ALA A 90 -9.16 -2.74 -3.48
C ALA A 90 -7.70 -2.55 -3.02
N VAL A 91 -6.74 -3.24 -3.67
CA VAL A 91 -5.30 -3.05 -3.40
C VAL A 91 -4.89 -1.60 -3.65
N LYS A 92 -5.32 -0.98 -4.76
CA LYS A 92 -5.07 0.45 -5.03
C LYS A 92 -5.52 1.33 -3.88
N SER A 93 -6.75 1.11 -3.42
CA SER A 93 -7.39 1.91 -2.39
C SER A 93 -6.73 1.71 -1.02
N ILE A 94 -6.24 0.49 -0.73
CA ILE A 94 -5.49 0.15 0.48
C ILE A 94 -4.14 0.87 0.48
N ILE A 95 -3.34 0.73 -0.58
CA ILE A 95 -2.04 1.40 -0.72
C ILE A 95 -2.24 2.92 -0.65
N SER A 96 -3.27 3.42 -1.32
CA SER A 96 -3.59 4.85 -1.36
C SER A 96 -4.24 5.35 -0.08
N GLY A 97 -4.61 4.53 0.89
CA GLY A 97 -5.32 4.99 2.10
C GLY A 97 -6.70 5.58 1.85
N THR A 98 -7.32 5.34 0.69
CA THR A 98 -8.60 5.94 0.24
C THR A 98 -9.81 5.05 0.48
N VAL A 99 -9.65 3.95 1.21
CA VAL A 99 -10.67 2.91 1.43
C VAL A 99 -12.04 3.48 1.81
N ALA A 100 -12.13 4.44 2.74
CA ALA A 100 -13.42 5.04 3.13
C ALA A 100 -14.10 5.80 1.99
N HIS A 101 -13.33 6.59 1.23
CA HIS A 101 -13.82 7.34 0.07
C HIS A 101 -14.32 6.39 -1.02
N ASP A 102 -13.54 5.37 -1.34
CA ASP A 102 -13.89 4.43 -2.41
C ASP A 102 -15.07 3.52 -2.03
N ILE A 103 -15.25 3.21 -0.74
CA ILE A 103 -16.45 2.51 -0.26
C ILE A 103 -17.71 3.33 -0.52
N GLU A 104 -17.72 4.60 -0.10
CA GLU A 104 -18.91 5.45 -0.23
C GLU A 104 -19.24 5.77 -1.68
N ASN A 105 -18.22 5.79 -2.54
CA ASN A 105 -18.38 5.96 -3.97
C ASN A 105 -18.58 4.63 -4.73
N LYS A 106 -18.83 3.51 -4.03
CA LYS A 106 -19.08 2.18 -4.62
C LYS A 106 -17.95 1.68 -5.54
N ARG A 107 -16.73 2.15 -5.32
CA ARG A 107 -15.51 1.80 -6.07
C ARG A 107 -14.60 0.82 -5.32
N PHE A 108 -14.98 0.38 -4.13
CA PHE A 108 -14.20 -0.57 -3.32
C PHE A 108 -14.80 -1.99 -3.36
N PRO A 109 -14.41 -2.84 -4.32
CA PRO A 109 -14.82 -4.24 -4.33
C PRO A 109 -14.21 -4.98 -3.13
N CYS A 110 -15.02 -5.76 -2.44
CA CYS A 110 -14.57 -6.50 -1.25
C CYS A 110 -15.39 -7.78 -1.07
N TYR A 111 -14.94 -8.63 -0.15
CA TYR A 111 -15.70 -9.78 0.29
C TYR A 111 -16.82 -9.33 1.23
N GLU A 112 -17.94 -10.02 1.15
CA GLU A 112 -19.04 -9.78 2.06
C GLU A 112 -18.63 -10.13 3.50
N ILE A 113 -19.08 -9.31 4.44
CA ILE A 113 -18.90 -9.60 5.86
C ILE A 113 -19.78 -10.80 6.18
N PRO A 114 -19.22 -11.91 6.70
CA PRO A 114 -20.01 -13.08 7.06
C PRO A 114 -21.06 -12.71 8.11
N PHE A 115 -22.34 -12.89 7.78
CA PHE A 115 -23.42 -12.75 8.75
C PHE A 115 -23.50 -14.02 9.59
N LYS A 116 -23.45 -13.86 10.91
CA LYS A 116 -23.71 -14.96 11.84
C LYS A 116 -25.21 -15.25 11.86
N ASN A 117 -25.65 -16.28 11.15
CA ASN A 117 -27.00 -16.81 11.26
C ASN A 117 -26.96 -18.25 11.81
N ALA A 118 -28.13 -18.80 12.16
CA ALA A 118 -28.23 -20.13 12.77
C ALA A 118 -27.70 -21.28 11.89
N ILE A 119 -27.54 -21.03 10.57
CA ILE A 119 -27.17 -22.00 9.55
C ILE A 119 -25.65 -21.98 9.30
N ASN A 120 -25.03 -20.79 9.21
CA ASN A 120 -23.58 -20.62 9.07
C ASN A 120 -22.94 -20.40 10.46
N LYS A 121 -22.75 -21.50 11.20
CA LYS A 121 -21.97 -21.50 12.45
C LYS A 121 -20.46 -21.37 12.21
N ASP A 122 -20.03 -21.45 10.96
CA ASP A 122 -18.62 -21.58 10.61
C ASP A 122 -17.85 -20.27 10.75
N GLN A 123 -16.70 -20.38 11.40
CA GLN A 123 -15.78 -19.28 11.65
C GLN A 123 -15.02 -18.99 10.35
N ILE A 124 -15.50 -18.02 9.58
CA ILE A 124 -14.86 -17.61 8.32
C ILE A 124 -13.60 -16.79 8.64
N PRO A 125 -12.39 -17.31 8.32
CA PRO A 125 -11.14 -16.61 8.59
C PRO A 125 -10.80 -15.62 7.48
N GLY A 126 -10.07 -14.57 7.83
CA GLY A 126 -9.50 -13.64 6.85
C GLY A 126 -9.03 -12.33 7.45
N VAL A 127 -8.83 -11.36 6.58
CA VAL A 127 -8.27 -10.05 6.87
C VAL A 127 -9.27 -8.96 6.49
N TYR A 128 -9.38 -7.98 7.37
CA TYR A 128 -10.22 -6.82 7.20
C TYR A 128 -9.42 -5.53 7.35
N VAL A 129 -9.86 -4.49 6.64
CA VAL A 129 -9.33 -3.15 6.73
C VAL A 129 -10.38 -2.25 7.37
N VAL A 130 -9.91 -1.36 8.23
CA VAL A 130 -10.72 -0.34 8.89
C VAL A 130 -10.21 1.04 8.52
N SER A 131 -11.11 1.86 8.04
CA SER A 131 -10.89 3.27 7.70
C SER A 131 -11.97 4.13 8.35
N ILE A 132 -11.72 5.44 8.47
CA ILE A 132 -12.68 6.39 9.04
C ILE A 132 -12.92 7.57 8.09
N SER A 133 -14.17 8.00 7.98
CA SER A 133 -14.55 9.23 7.26
C SER A 133 -15.27 10.19 8.17
N ARG A 134 -15.19 11.47 7.83
CA ARG A 134 -15.86 12.54 8.54
C ARG A 134 -17.37 12.46 8.27
N TYR A 135 -18.13 12.67 9.33
CA TYR A 135 -19.56 12.43 9.37
C TYR A 135 -20.25 13.63 10.02
N LYS A 136 -21.22 14.28 9.36
CA LYS A 136 -21.86 15.52 9.82
C LYS A 136 -23.38 15.38 9.81
N ASP A 137 -24.02 15.72 10.93
CA ASP A 137 -25.48 15.88 10.97
C ASP A 137 -25.90 17.16 10.24
N THR A 138 -26.91 17.02 9.38
CA THR A 138 -27.51 18.10 8.58
C THR A 138 -29.03 18.10 8.82
N PRO A 139 -29.74 19.20 8.47
CA PRO A 139 -31.21 19.23 8.55
C PRO A 139 -31.90 18.13 7.73
N HIS A 140 -31.23 17.61 6.68
CA HIS A 140 -31.74 16.55 5.81
C HIS A 140 -31.26 15.15 6.22
N GLY A 141 -30.70 15.03 7.42
CA GLY A 141 -30.15 13.80 7.95
C GLY A 141 -28.63 13.77 7.90
N ARG A 142 -28.11 12.59 7.63
CA ARG A 142 -26.74 12.19 7.97
C ARG A 142 -25.83 12.28 6.74
N ASP A 143 -24.92 13.25 6.68
CA ASP A 143 -23.97 13.43 5.56
C ASP A 143 -22.59 12.86 5.88
N ASN A 144 -22.11 11.94 5.04
CA ASN A 144 -20.82 11.29 5.20
C ASN A 144 -19.72 11.85 4.27
N LEU A 145 -19.98 13.00 3.64
CA LEU A 145 -19.00 13.79 2.88
C LEU A 145 -18.22 12.97 1.84
N ASP A 146 -18.92 12.10 1.11
CA ASP A 146 -18.35 11.15 0.13
C ASP A 146 -17.21 10.29 0.69
N GLY A 147 -17.27 9.92 1.96
CA GLY A 147 -16.25 9.11 2.62
C GLY A 147 -14.92 9.81 2.82
N ARG A 148 -14.87 11.14 2.66
CA ARG A 148 -13.67 11.94 2.92
C ARG A 148 -13.40 12.06 4.42
N PHE A 149 -12.13 12.15 4.77
CA PHE A 149 -11.66 12.36 6.13
C PHE A 149 -11.62 13.87 6.47
N LEU A 150 -10.73 14.26 7.37
CA LEU A 150 -10.61 15.63 7.86
C LEU A 150 -9.96 16.55 6.83
N ASN A 151 -10.17 17.85 6.97
CA ASN A 151 -9.30 18.87 6.38
C ASN A 151 -8.16 19.26 7.36
N ILE A 152 -7.24 20.12 6.91
CA ILE A 152 -6.09 20.53 7.73
C ILE A 152 -6.50 21.19 9.05
N LYS A 153 -7.54 22.06 9.05
CA LYS A 153 -8.04 22.71 10.28
C LYS A 153 -8.50 21.68 11.32
N GLU A 154 -9.36 20.76 10.91
CA GLU A 154 -9.86 19.68 11.78
C GLU A 154 -8.72 18.75 12.23
N MET A 155 -7.74 18.48 11.35
CA MET A 155 -6.57 17.67 11.68
C MET A 155 -5.70 18.29 12.76
N LYS A 156 -5.47 19.62 12.72
CA LYS A 156 -4.74 20.36 13.76
C LYS A 156 -5.44 20.26 15.12
N LEU A 157 -6.78 20.32 15.15
CA LEU A 157 -7.57 20.12 16.37
C LEU A 157 -7.40 18.70 16.93
N LEU A 158 -7.47 17.68 16.07
CA LEU A 158 -7.21 16.29 16.45
C LEU A 158 -5.80 16.12 17.03
N ILE A 159 -4.77 16.64 16.34
CA ILE A 159 -3.38 16.59 16.81
C ILE A 159 -3.24 17.22 18.20
N ASN A 160 -3.86 18.39 18.42
CA ASN A 160 -3.84 19.04 19.73
C ASN A 160 -4.56 18.20 20.80
N GLY A 161 -5.71 17.61 20.48
CA GLY A 161 -6.41 16.69 21.37
C GLY A 161 -5.57 15.47 21.76
N LEU A 162 -4.88 14.85 20.81
CA LEU A 162 -3.96 13.73 21.09
C LEU A 162 -2.78 14.15 21.98
N ARG A 163 -2.22 15.35 21.77
CA ARG A 163 -1.16 15.91 22.63
C ARG A 163 -1.67 16.16 24.06
N MET A 164 -2.87 16.71 24.19
CA MET A 164 -3.51 16.92 25.48
C MET A 164 -3.80 15.60 26.20
N TYR A 165 -4.20 14.55 25.48
CA TYR A 165 -4.37 13.22 26.07
C TYR A 165 -3.04 12.63 26.57
N ILE A 166 -1.94 12.78 25.81
CA ILE A 166 -0.60 12.37 26.27
C ILE A 166 -0.21 13.12 27.55
N ARG A 167 -0.42 14.45 27.58
CA ARG A 167 -0.13 15.25 28.77
C ARG A 167 -0.97 14.77 29.96
N GLY A 168 -2.27 14.61 29.78
CA GLY A 168 -3.17 14.16 30.84
C GLY A 168 -2.84 12.77 31.36
N TYR A 169 -2.37 11.85 30.50
CA TYR A 169 -1.85 10.56 30.94
C TYR A 169 -0.63 10.70 31.86
N ARG A 170 0.34 11.55 31.51
CA ARG A 170 1.54 11.76 32.33
C ARG A 170 1.21 12.42 33.67
N VAL A 171 0.30 13.41 33.65
CA VAL A 171 -0.26 14.01 34.87
C VAL A 171 -0.96 12.96 35.72
N HIS A 172 -1.75 12.06 35.13
CA HIS A 172 -2.40 10.97 35.85
C HIS A 172 -1.40 10.07 36.57
N VAL A 173 -0.33 9.64 35.88
CA VAL A 173 0.72 8.80 36.48
C VAL A 173 1.38 9.52 37.65
N GLN A 174 1.84 10.76 37.45
CA GLN A 174 2.47 11.55 38.51
C GLN A 174 1.52 11.77 39.69
N PHE A 175 0.24 12.11 39.42
CA PHE A 175 -0.76 12.32 40.46
C PHE A 175 -1.01 11.05 41.29
N GLN A 176 -1.03 9.86 40.69
CA GLN A 176 -1.16 8.60 41.44
C GLN A 176 0.06 8.34 42.33
N GLU A 177 1.27 8.64 41.85
CA GLU A 177 2.51 8.54 42.63
C GLU A 177 2.52 9.52 43.80
N ASP A 178 2.18 10.79 43.55
CA ASP A 178 2.13 11.85 44.56
C ASP A 178 1.04 11.58 45.62
N LEU A 179 -0.10 11.02 45.20
CA LEU A 179 -1.19 10.62 46.09
C LEU A 179 -0.76 9.46 46.99
N ALA A 180 -0.06 8.46 46.44
CA ALA A 180 0.50 7.36 47.21
C ALA A 180 1.59 7.82 48.20
N ALA A 181 2.36 8.85 47.82
CA ALA A 181 3.36 9.49 48.68
C ALA A 181 2.77 10.49 49.69
N GLY A 182 1.46 10.79 49.64
CA GLY A 182 0.81 11.78 50.50
C GLY A 182 1.21 13.23 50.23
N THR A 183 1.84 13.51 49.08
CA THR A 183 2.26 14.87 48.68
C THR A 183 1.09 15.69 48.14
N VAL A 184 0.09 15.03 47.58
CA VAL A 184 -1.20 15.61 47.20
C VAL A 184 -2.34 14.80 47.80
N THR A 185 -3.48 15.44 48.02
CA THR A 185 -4.68 14.81 48.60
C THR A 185 -5.84 14.74 47.62
N SER A 186 -5.86 15.65 46.63
CA SER A 186 -6.94 15.70 45.65
C SER A 186 -6.50 16.37 44.34
N VAL A 187 -7.34 16.25 43.31
CA VAL A 187 -7.15 16.93 42.02
C VAL A 187 -7.10 18.46 42.16
N LYS A 188 -7.61 19.03 43.26
CA LYS A 188 -7.55 20.48 43.53
C LYS A 188 -6.14 20.97 43.84
N ASP A 189 -5.23 20.07 44.19
CA ASP A 189 -3.83 20.37 44.48
C ASP A 189 -2.99 20.50 43.19
N LEU A 190 -3.57 20.15 42.04
CA LEU A 190 -2.91 20.28 40.73
C LEU A 190 -2.97 21.71 40.20
N SER A 191 -2.00 22.05 39.35
CA SER A 191 -2.06 23.30 38.59
C SER A 191 -3.31 23.32 37.68
N PRO A 192 -3.87 24.50 37.35
CA PRO A 192 -5.03 24.58 36.46
C PRO A 192 -4.82 23.85 35.12
N ALA A 193 -3.63 23.96 34.55
CA ALA A 193 -3.30 23.34 33.28
C ALA A 193 -3.19 21.80 33.37
N ASP A 194 -2.82 21.25 34.53
CA ASP A 194 -2.76 19.81 34.75
C ASP A 194 -4.14 19.22 35.08
N ALA A 195 -4.95 19.95 35.85
CA ALA A 195 -6.35 19.64 36.06
C ALA A 195 -7.12 19.58 34.72
N ASP A 196 -6.90 20.55 33.83
CA ASP A 196 -7.47 20.58 32.47
C ASP A 196 -7.03 19.38 31.61
N ALA A 197 -5.76 18.98 31.71
CA ALA A 197 -5.24 17.82 30.99
C ALA A 197 -5.85 16.51 31.50
N LEU A 198 -6.03 16.38 32.82
CA LEU A 198 -6.67 15.23 33.44
C LEU A 198 -8.16 15.15 33.08
N ASP A 199 -8.87 16.28 33.10
CA ASP A 199 -10.26 16.40 32.65
C ASP A 199 -10.41 16.04 31.16
N HIS A 200 -9.45 16.45 30.32
CA HIS A 200 -9.43 16.06 28.91
C HIS A 200 -9.41 14.54 28.74
N VAL A 201 -8.56 13.82 29.47
CA VAL A 201 -8.50 12.35 29.43
C VAL A 201 -9.82 11.74 29.87
N LYS A 202 -10.40 12.21 30.99
CA LYS A 202 -11.69 11.73 31.50
C LYS A 202 -12.80 11.88 30.47
N LYS A 203 -12.89 13.04 29.80
CA LYS A 203 -13.90 13.31 28.75
C LYS A 203 -13.71 12.42 27.53
N VAL A 204 -12.47 12.25 27.05
CA VAL A 204 -12.15 11.36 25.92
C VAL A 204 -12.50 9.90 26.26
N ASP A 205 -12.14 9.44 27.45
CA ASP A 205 -12.39 8.07 27.88
C ASP A 205 -13.89 7.79 28.14
N ALA A 206 -14.64 8.79 28.64
CA ALA A 206 -16.09 8.71 28.75
C ALA A 206 -16.77 8.54 27.38
N LEU A 207 -16.19 9.09 26.30
CA LEU A 207 -16.69 8.91 24.94
C LEU A 207 -16.23 7.59 24.29
N ALA A 208 -15.31 6.85 24.95
CA ALA A 208 -14.92 5.51 24.54
C ALA A 208 -15.89 4.43 25.04
N LYS A 209 -16.51 4.65 26.21
CA LYS A 209 -17.43 3.74 26.89
C LYS A 209 -18.80 4.42 27.08
N LEU A 210 -19.86 3.91 26.48
CA LEU A 210 -21.22 4.25 26.93
C LEU A 210 -21.43 3.71 28.35
N GLY A 211 -21.25 4.54 29.38
CA GLY A 211 -21.85 4.31 30.71
C GLY A 211 -20.91 4.23 31.92
N ASN A 212 -19.65 3.79 31.81
CA ASN A 212 -18.77 3.64 32.98
C ASN A 212 -17.43 4.36 32.81
N GLN A 213 -17.17 5.35 33.67
CA GLN A 213 -15.87 6.02 33.77
C GLN A 213 -14.81 5.01 34.27
N SER A 214 -13.68 4.97 33.58
CA SER A 214 -12.50 4.23 34.02
C SER A 214 -11.72 5.09 35.00
N ALA A 215 -11.25 4.52 36.12
CA ALA A 215 -10.32 5.23 37.01
C ALA A 215 -8.98 5.50 36.30
N ASP A 216 -8.53 4.55 35.49
CA ASP A 216 -7.30 4.65 34.71
C ASP A 216 -7.56 5.01 33.25
N PRO A 217 -6.62 5.74 32.61
CA PRO A 217 -6.65 6.02 31.18
C PRO A 217 -6.81 4.76 30.33
N ILE A 218 -7.77 4.77 29.41
CA ILE A 218 -8.17 3.59 28.63
C ILE A 218 -7.11 3.25 27.57
N PHE A 219 -6.62 4.25 26.84
CA PHE A 219 -5.85 4.05 25.62
C PHE A 219 -4.32 4.03 25.86
N ILE A 220 -3.81 4.91 26.72
CA ILE A 220 -2.40 4.97 27.09
C ILE A 220 -2.25 4.45 28.51
N LYS A 221 -1.46 3.38 28.70
CA LYS A 221 -1.28 2.71 30.00
C LYS A 221 0.19 2.62 30.43
N LYS A 222 1.11 2.94 29.51
CA LYS A 222 2.56 2.89 29.70
C LYS A 222 3.22 3.84 28.69
N GLU A 223 4.45 4.25 28.96
CA GLU A 223 5.17 5.21 28.11
C GLU A 223 5.36 4.70 26.68
N SER A 224 5.52 3.39 26.47
CA SER A 224 5.59 2.83 25.12
C SER A 224 4.32 3.03 24.29
N HIS A 225 3.16 3.35 24.90
CA HIS A 225 1.95 3.76 24.18
C HIS A 225 2.02 5.26 23.81
N VAL A 226 2.65 6.09 24.63
CA VAL A 226 2.90 7.51 24.33
C VAL A 226 3.71 7.64 23.04
N ASP A 227 4.78 6.85 22.89
CA ASP A 227 5.61 6.86 21.68
C ASP A 227 4.84 6.50 20.41
N LYS A 228 3.94 5.52 20.51
CA LYS A 228 3.06 5.11 19.41
C LYS A 228 2.06 6.23 19.07
N THR A 229 1.47 6.88 20.07
CA THR A 229 0.59 8.04 19.85
C THR A 229 1.36 9.23 19.25
N LYS A 230 2.60 9.47 19.66
CA LYS A 230 3.48 10.48 19.04
C LYS A 230 3.80 10.15 17.58
N ALA A 231 4.02 8.87 17.25
CA ALA A 231 4.22 8.45 15.86
C ALA A 231 2.97 8.72 15.00
N LEU A 232 1.79 8.41 15.53
CA LEU A 232 0.52 8.77 14.88
C LEU A 232 0.39 10.29 14.69
N ILE A 233 0.70 11.10 15.72
CA ILE A 233 0.70 12.57 15.60
C ILE A 233 1.63 13.05 14.49
N ARG A 234 2.83 12.45 14.33
CA ARG A 234 3.75 12.80 13.22
C ARG A 234 3.13 12.48 11.86
N THR A 235 2.46 11.34 11.74
CA THR A 235 1.75 10.97 10.52
C THR A 235 0.63 11.95 10.19
N LEU A 236 -0.23 12.29 11.14
CA LEU A 236 -1.28 13.29 10.94
C LEU A 236 -0.69 14.67 10.61
N GLY A 237 0.45 15.02 11.22
CA GLY A 237 1.18 16.25 10.91
C GLY A 237 1.72 16.30 9.49
N ARG A 238 2.23 15.18 8.94
CA ARG A 238 2.63 15.08 7.52
C ARG A 238 1.45 15.29 6.57
N MET A 239 0.23 14.96 7.00
CA MET A 239 -0.98 15.23 6.21
C MET A 239 -1.41 16.71 6.25
N CYS A 240 -0.84 17.54 7.13
CA CYS A 240 -1.15 18.97 7.26
C CYS A 240 -0.24 19.87 6.41
N ASP A 241 0.03 19.50 5.16
CA ASP A 241 0.86 20.32 4.27
C ASP A 241 0.07 21.52 3.69
N THR A 242 0.26 22.69 4.30
CA THR A 242 -0.35 23.94 3.85
C THR A 242 0.20 24.46 2.52
N GLY A 243 1.33 23.92 2.03
CA GLY A 243 1.82 24.21 0.69
C GLY A 243 0.88 23.69 -0.39
N ASN A 244 0.23 22.55 -0.15
CA ASN A 244 -0.73 21.95 -1.07
C ASN A 244 -2.18 22.44 -0.84
N ASP A 245 -2.53 22.90 0.36
CA ASP A 245 -3.82 23.54 0.68
C ASP A 245 -3.65 24.77 1.60
N PRO A 246 -3.39 25.96 1.02
CA PRO A 246 -3.27 27.20 1.80
C PRO A 246 -4.58 27.60 2.51
N THR A 247 -5.73 27.12 2.03
CA THR A 247 -7.03 27.45 2.62
C THR A 247 -7.36 26.59 3.84
N GLU A 248 -6.68 25.46 3.97
CA GLU A 248 -6.88 24.41 4.97
C GLU A 248 -8.30 23.83 5.00
N ASN A 249 -9.06 24.01 3.91
CA ASN A 249 -10.47 23.64 3.81
C ASN A 249 -10.68 22.34 3.03
N VAL A 250 -9.71 21.90 2.23
CA VAL A 250 -9.83 20.70 1.39
C VAL A 250 -9.86 19.46 2.27
N ARG A 251 -10.87 18.61 2.05
CA ARG A 251 -11.00 17.33 2.77
C ARG A 251 -10.25 16.24 2.06
N MET A 252 -9.46 15.53 2.85
CA MET A 252 -8.62 14.44 2.36
C MET A 252 -9.47 13.22 2.03
N LYS A 253 -9.20 12.58 0.90
CA LYS A 253 -9.71 11.23 0.59
C LYS A 253 -8.99 10.17 1.42
N GLN A 254 -7.76 10.47 1.86
CA GLN A 254 -6.92 9.56 2.64
C GLN A 254 -7.20 9.63 4.14
N THR A 255 -7.09 8.47 4.78
CA THR A 255 -7.09 8.32 6.23
C THR A 255 -6.09 7.24 6.63
N PRO A 256 -5.42 7.34 7.81
CA PRO A 256 -4.65 6.22 8.32
C PRO A 256 -5.50 4.95 8.40
N LEU A 257 -4.93 3.81 8.02
CA LEU A 257 -5.66 2.53 8.02
C LEU A 257 -5.29 1.69 9.24
N TYR A 258 -6.25 0.89 9.69
CA TYR A 258 -6.01 -0.25 10.56
C TYR A 258 -6.27 -1.53 9.78
N VAL A 259 -5.36 -2.49 9.88
CA VAL A 259 -5.50 -3.82 9.31
C VAL A 259 -5.59 -4.82 10.44
N GLY A 260 -6.54 -5.75 10.37
CA GLY A 260 -6.62 -6.83 11.34
C GLY A 260 -7.02 -8.14 10.70
N CYS A 261 -6.66 -9.25 11.33
CA CYS A 261 -7.16 -10.57 10.99
C CYS A 261 -8.12 -11.14 12.04
N SER A 262 -8.88 -12.14 11.65
CA SER A 262 -9.69 -12.94 12.55
C SER A 262 -9.86 -14.35 12.00
N LYS A 263 -10.00 -15.32 12.92
CA LYS A 263 -10.52 -16.65 12.58
C LYS A 263 -12.04 -16.64 12.36
N ASP A 264 -12.72 -15.67 12.96
CA ASP A 264 -14.16 -15.43 12.85
C ASP A 264 -14.39 -13.95 12.49
N LEU A 265 -14.44 -13.67 11.19
CA LEU A 265 -14.66 -12.32 10.67
C LEU A 265 -16.04 -11.77 11.04
N GLY A 266 -17.06 -12.62 11.10
CA GLY A 266 -18.42 -12.21 11.46
C GLY A 266 -18.48 -11.66 12.88
N LYS A 267 -17.90 -12.37 13.85
CA LYS A 267 -17.82 -11.89 15.24
C LYS A 267 -16.88 -10.70 15.39
N ARG A 268 -15.71 -10.71 14.75
CA ARG A 268 -14.70 -9.66 14.97
C ARG A 268 -15.10 -8.34 14.34
N THR A 269 -15.75 -8.31 13.19
CA THR A 269 -16.15 -7.05 12.54
C THR A 269 -17.33 -6.37 13.26
N GLN A 270 -18.18 -7.12 13.98
CA GLN A 270 -19.29 -6.57 14.76
C GLN A 270 -18.87 -5.60 15.87
N VAL A 271 -17.64 -5.70 16.39
CA VAL A 271 -17.13 -4.77 17.43
C VAL A 271 -17.00 -3.33 16.92
N TYR A 272 -16.95 -3.14 15.60
CA TYR A 272 -16.91 -1.83 14.95
C TYR A 272 -18.31 -1.30 14.60
N ASN A 273 -19.36 -2.08 14.86
CA ASN A 273 -20.73 -1.63 14.63
C ASN A 273 -21.04 -0.45 15.56
N GLN A 274 -21.24 0.71 14.95
CA GLN A 274 -21.43 1.98 15.65
C GLN A 274 -22.75 2.03 16.43
N ALA A 275 -23.71 1.14 16.17
CA ALA A 275 -24.94 1.03 16.95
C ALA A 275 -24.67 0.87 18.46
N ASN A 276 -23.55 0.23 18.82
CA ASN A 276 -23.15 0.03 20.21
C ASN A 276 -22.29 1.17 20.77
N GLY A 277 -21.93 2.18 19.97
CA GLY A 277 -21.18 3.39 20.34
C GLY A 277 -19.77 3.22 20.93
N SER A 278 -19.44 2.06 21.49
CA SER A 278 -18.21 1.77 22.22
C SER A 278 -17.02 1.55 21.27
N VAL A 279 -15.88 2.16 21.60
CA VAL A 279 -14.60 1.98 20.91
C VAL A 279 -13.50 1.44 21.84
N LYS A 280 -13.90 0.88 22.99
CA LYS A 280 -12.95 0.34 23.97
C LYS A 280 -12.27 -0.97 23.51
N ASP A 281 -12.95 -1.76 22.69
CA ASP A 281 -12.54 -3.12 22.28
C ASP A 281 -11.92 -3.17 20.87
N ILE A 282 -11.65 -1.99 20.29
CA ILE A 282 -10.93 -1.85 19.02
C ILE A 282 -9.46 -1.50 19.26
N ASN A 283 -8.69 -1.38 18.18
CA ASN A 283 -7.29 -0.98 18.25
C ASN A 283 -7.14 0.36 19.00
N LYS A 284 -6.17 0.45 19.92
CA LYS A 284 -6.04 1.58 20.85
C LYS A 284 -5.75 2.93 20.14
N PRO A 285 -4.77 3.05 19.22
CA PRO A 285 -4.62 4.27 18.42
C PRO A 285 -5.90 4.69 17.70
N LEU A 286 -6.58 3.78 17.02
CA LEU A 286 -7.83 4.07 16.31
C LEU A 286 -8.93 4.52 17.27
N GLY A 287 -9.14 3.79 18.37
CA GLY A 287 -10.13 4.12 19.40
C GLY A 287 -9.87 5.48 20.05
N LEU A 288 -8.62 5.79 20.38
CA LEU A 288 -8.22 7.09 20.89
C LEU A 288 -8.54 8.21 19.89
N THR A 289 -8.17 8.03 18.61
CA THR A 289 -8.48 9.00 17.56
C THR A 289 -9.98 9.25 17.45
N ILE A 290 -10.80 8.20 17.42
CA ILE A 290 -12.27 8.34 17.34
C ILE A 290 -12.81 9.05 18.59
N SER A 291 -12.36 8.70 19.79
CA SER A 291 -12.81 9.35 21.03
C SER A 291 -12.42 10.82 21.12
N VAL A 292 -11.21 11.19 20.67
CA VAL A 292 -10.80 12.60 20.59
C VAL A 292 -11.66 13.35 19.57
N LEU A 293 -11.95 12.76 18.41
CA LEU A 293 -12.81 13.36 17.40
C LEU A 293 -14.25 13.60 17.91
N ARG A 294 -14.83 12.62 18.60
CA ARG A 294 -16.13 12.77 19.29
C ARG A 294 -16.10 13.92 20.29
N LYS A 295 -15.03 14.04 21.10
CA LYS A 295 -14.87 15.14 22.07
C LYS A 295 -14.83 16.51 21.39
N LEU A 296 -14.34 16.58 20.16
CA LEU A 296 -14.24 17.79 19.36
C LEU A 296 -15.52 18.07 18.53
N ASN A 297 -16.58 17.26 18.67
CA ASN A 297 -17.77 17.29 17.82
C ASN A 297 -17.43 17.10 16.33
N LEU A 298 -16.39 16.31 16.06
CA LEU A 298 -15.93 15.94 14.73
C LEU A 298 -16.26 14.48 14.45
N ASP A 299 -17.54 14.10 14.56
CA ASP A 299 -17.96 12.71 14.45
C ASP A 299 -17.48 12.03 13.16
N VAL A 300 -17.24 10.73 13.27
CA VAL A 300 -16.72 9.90 12.18
C VAL A 300 -17.51 8.61 12.01
N LYS A 301 -17.63 8.19 10.75
CA LYS A 301 -18.12 6.87 10.37
C LYS A 301 -16.93 5.92 10.26
N VAL A 302 -17.03 4.76 10.91
CA VAL A 302 -16.05 3.68 10.83
C VAL A 302 -16.47 2.72 9.73
N HIS A 303 -15.59 2.51 8.76
CA HIS A 303 -15.80 1.58 7.66
C HIS A 303 -14.97 0.35 7.90
N VAL A 304 -15.61 -0.82 7.87
CA VAL A 304 -14.92 -2.11 7.96
C VAL A 304 -15.24 -2.92 6.73
N ARG A 305 -14.22 -3.45 6.05
CA ARG A 305 -14.38 -4.32 4.88
C ARG A 305 -13.45 -5.51 4.96
N VAL A 306 -13.96 -6.68 4.56
CA VAL A 306 -13.15 -7.89 4.40
C VAL A 306 -12.46 -7.81 3.05
N VAL A 307 -11.15 -7.71 3.05
CA VAL A 307 -10.36 -7.51 1.82
C VAL A 307 -9.75 -8.82 1.33
N LEU A 308 -9.65 -9.82 2.21
CA LEU A 308 -9.05 -11.11 1.90
C LEU A 308 -9.64 -12.19 2.81
N LYS A 309 -9.98 -13.33 2.22
CA LYS A 309 -10.34 -14.57 2.92
C LYS A 309 -9.21 -15.59 2.77
N THR A 310 -8.90 -16.36 3.81
CA THR A 310 -7.81 -17.36 3.76
C THR A 310 -8.37 -18.76 3.56
N TRP A 311 -7.76 -19.55 2.68
CA TRP A 311 -8.25 -20.88 2.32
C TRP A 311 -7.25 -22.01 2.64
N LYS A 312 -6.05 -21.66 3.13
CA LYS A 312 -5.11 -22.62 3.73
C LYS A 312 -4.90 -22.35 5.23
N PRO A 313 -4.62 -23.38 6.06
CA PRO A 313 -4.51 -23.23 7.52
C PRO A 313 -3.42 -22.27 8.01
N ASP A 314 -2.36 -22.08 7.23
CA ASP A 314 -1.15 -21.30 7.53
C ASP A 314 -1.19 -19.87 6.99
N GLN A 315 -2.17 -19.55 6.14
CA GLN A 315 -2.23 -18.27 5.41
C GLN A 315 -2.64 -17.07 6.26
N LEU A 316 -3.36 -17.25 7.38
CA LEU A 316 -3.98 -16.12 8.10
C LEU A 316 -2.97 -15.06 8.56
N ALA A 317 -1.84 -15.50 9.13
CA ALA A 317 -0.78 -14.61 9.56
C ALA A 317 -0.12 -13.88 8.38
N MET A 318 0.25 -14.63 7.32
CA MET A 318 0.84 -14.08 6.10
C MET A 318 -0.07 -13.07 5.40
N ALA A 319 -1.37 -13.35 5.38
CA ALA A 319 -2.36 -12.46 4.80
C ALA A 319 -2.45 -11.13 5.55
N GLU A 320 -2.44 -11.18 6.90
CA GLU A 320 -2.42 -9.96 7.71
C GLU A 320 -1.16 -9.14 7.45
N GLN A 321 0.00 -9.81 7.40
CA GLN A 321 1.30 -9.19 7.12
C GLN A 321 1.35 -8.54 5.75
N LEU A 322 0.83 -9.21 4.71
CA LEU A 322 0.73 -8.66 3.36
C LEU A 322 -0.09 -7.38 3.34
N VAL A 323 -1.34 -7.43 3.83
CA VAL A 323 -2.24 -6.27 3.79
C VAL A 323 -1.76 -5.13 4.68
N THR A 324 -1.17 -5.46 5.85
CA THR A 324 -0.57 -4.48 6.78
C THR A 324 0.58 -3.72 6.11
N THR A 325 1.44 -4.45 5.39
CA THR A 325 2.58 -3.89 4.67
C THR A 325 2.11 -3.01 3.50
N LEU A 326 1.18 -3.50 2.67
CA LEU A 326 0.63 -2.73 1.55
C LEU A 326 -0.07 -1.45 2.02
N ALA A 327 -0.78 -1.52 3.14
CA ALA A 327 -1.46 -0.37 3.74
C ALA A 327 -0.51 0.61 4.45
N GLY A 328 0.75 0.22 4.69
CA GLY A 328 1.66 0.90 5.62
C GLY A 328 1.02 1.14 6.99
N SER A 329 0.21 0.17 7.45
CA SER A 329 -0.73 0.42 8.55
C SER A 329 -0.06 0.45 9.92
N LEU A 330 1.24 0.13 10.05
CA LEU A 330 1.96 0.24 11.31
C LEU A 330 2.02 1.69 11.80
N VAL A 331 1.91 1.89 13.12
CA VAL A 331 1.86 3.22 13.73
C VAL A 331 3.16 4.02 13.54
N PHE A 332 4.30 3.34 13.37
CA PHE A 332 5.58 3.95 13.05
C PHE A 332 5.81 4.17 11.54
N GLN A 333 4.91 3.68 10.69
CA GLN A 333 4.80 4.08 9.28
C GLN A 333 3.77 5.21 9.17
N TYR A 334 2.52 4.89 8.83
CA TYR A 334 1.46 5.89 8.67
C TYR A 334 0.03 5.35 8.93
N GLY A 335 -0.12 4.28 9.72
CA GLY A 335 -1.43 3.75 10.12
C GLY A 335 -1.68 3.64 11.62
N PHE A 336 -2.58 2.74 12.00
CA PHE A 336 -3.04 2.53 13.38
C PHE A 336 -2.54 1.23 14.05
N ASN A 337 -1.92 0.28 13.34
CA ASN A 337 -1.41 -0.97 13.90
C ASN A 337 -0.30 -0.69 14.92
N ALA A 338 -0.60 -0.92 16.21
CA ALA A 338 0.29 -0.65 17.34
C ALA A 338 1.23 -1.81 17.67
N THR A 339 1.12 -2.93 16.95
CA THR A 339 1.89 -4.15 17.12
C THR A 339 2.18 -4.73 15.75
N GLU A 340 3.19 -5.59 15.69
CA GLU A 340 3.47 -6.39 14.50
C GLU A 340 2.24 -7.20 14.06
N SER A 341 2.06 -7.33 12.75
CA SER A 341 1.09 -8.22 12.11
C SER A 341 1.52 -9.68 12.14
N GLY A 342 0.57 -10.61 12.07
CA GLY A 342 0.83 -12.05 12.07
C GLY A 342 0.83 -12.68 13.46
N GLY A 343 0.40 -11.95 14.50
CA GLY A 343 0.39 -12.43 15.89
C GLY A 343 -0.53 -13.62 16.17
N THR A 344 -1.36 -14.03 15.20
CA THR A 344 -2.13 -15.27 15.28
C THR A 344 -1.28 -16.52 15.13
N GLY A 345 -0.14 -16.46 14.44
CA GLY A 345 0.72 -17.61 14.16
C GLY A 345 0.16 -18.58 13.10
N PRO A 346 1.00 -19.53 12.63
CA PRO A 346 0.60 -20.52 11.61
C PRO A 346 -0.38 -21.56 12.17
N ASN A 347 -1.17 -22.19 11.29
CA ASN A 347 -2.06 -23.32 11.57
C ASN A 347 -3.11 -23.05 12.66
N THR A 348 -3.50 -21.80 12.81
CA THR A 348 -4.46 -21.41 13.85
C THR A 348 -5.90 -21.49 13.39
N VAL A 349 -6.14 -21.65 12.08
CA VAL A 349 -7.43 -21.98 11.50
C VAL A 349 -7.52 -23.50 11.34
N THR A 350 -8.46 -24.13 12.06
CA THR A 350 -8.60 -25.59 12.10
C THR A 350 -9.90 -26.10 11.44
N SER A 351 -10.81 -25.20 11.09
CA SER A 351 -12.10 -25.58 10.47
C SER A 351 -11.92 -25.85 8.97
N GLY A 352 -11.89 -27.13 8.60
CA GLY A 352 -11.81 -27.54 7.19
C GLY A 352 -12.99 -27.02 6.34
N GLU A 353 -14.19 -26.98 6.91
CA GLU A 353 -15.38 -26.46 6.23
C GLU A 353 -15.29 -24.97 5.95
N SER A 354 -14.81 -24.18 6.91
CA SER A 354 -14.61 -22.73 6.71
C SER A 354 -13.56 -22.45 5.63
N LEU A 355 -12.51 -23.26 5.54
CA LEU A 355 -11.51 -23.17 4.47
C LEU A 355 -12.09 -23.58 3.11
N ARG A 356 -12.94 -24.62 3.07
CA ARG A 356 -13.65 -25.07 1.87
C ARG A 356 -14.55 -23.97 1.32
N LEU A 357 -15.39 -23.36 2.17
CA LEU A 357 -16.27 -22.24 1.80
C LEU A 357 -15.47 -21.03 1.28
N ASN A 358 -14.35 -20.71 1.92
CA ASN A 358 -13.45 -19.66 1.43
C ASN A 358 -12.85 -20.02 0.07
N THR A 359 -12.48 -21.28 -0.14
CA THR A 359 -11.96 -21.75 -1.44
C THR A 359 -13.00 -21.52 -2.54
N GLU A 360 -14.25 -21.92 -2.30
CA GLU A 360 -15.35 -21.71 -3.27
C GLU A 360 -15.56 -20.23 -3.59
N ASP A 361 -15.63 -19.37 -2.57
CA ASP A 361 -15.87 -17.94 -2.78
C ASP A 361 -14.72 -17.27 -3.57
N ILE A 362 -13.48 -17.63 -3.27
CA ILE A 362 -12.28 -17.05 -3.89
C ILE A 362 -12.08 -17.56 -5.31
N MET A 363 -12.17 -18.87 -5.51
CA MET A 363 -11.85 -19.53 -6.78
C MET A 363 -13.00 -19.46 -7.78
N TRP A 364 -14.25 -19.40 -7.32
CA TRP A 364 -15.44 -19.45 -8.17
C TRP A 364 -16.24 -18.15 -8.17
N ALA A 365 -16.64 -17.65 -7.01
CA ALA A 365 -17.66 -16.59 -6.93
C ALA A 365 -17.13 -15.19 -7.28
N LYS A 366 -15.95 -14.80 -6.76
CA LYS A 366 -15.44 -13.41 -6.89
C LYS A 366 -14.63 -13.14 -8.15
N LYS A 367 -14.17 -14.17 -8.88
CA LYS A 367 -13.31 -14.13 -10.09
C LYS A 367 -12.01 -13.30 -10.01
N SER A 368 -11.81 -12.50 -8.97
CA SER A 368 -10.68 -11.59 -8.82
C SER A 368 -9.35 -12.34 -8.91
N MET A 369 -9.23 -13.50 -8.26
CA MET A 369 -8.02 -14.31 -8.36
C MET A 369 -7.72 -14.76 -9.79
N GLN A 370 -8.73 -15.24 -10.51
CA GLN A 370 -8.60 -15.67 -11.89
C GLN A 370 -8.20 -14.51 -12.80
N ASP A 371 -8.89 -13.37 -12.70
CA ASP A 371 -8.64 -12.20 -13.53
C ASP A 371 -7.25 -11.62 -13.26
N ASN A 372 -6.88 -11.48 -11.98
CA ASN A 372 -5.57 -10.98 -11.59
C ASN A 372 -4.44 -11.90 -12.07
N LEU A 373 -4.59 -13.22 -11.93
CA LEU A 373 -3.60 -14.19 -12.43
C LEU A 373 -3.49 -14.15 -13.95
N LYS A 374 -4.62 -14.07 -14.66
CA LYS A 374 -4.63 -13.95 -16.12
C LYS A 374 -3.89 -12.69 -16.57
N ASN A 375 -4.14 -11.55 -15.93
CA ASN A 375 -3.46 -10.30 -16.28
C ASN A 375 -1.95 -10.38 -15.97
N THR A 376 -1.57 -10.94 -14.82
CA THR A 376 -0.15 -11.16 -14.47
C THR A 376 0.55 -12.10 -15.44
N LEU A 377 -0.08 -13.21 -15.83
CA LEU A 377 0.49 -14.12 -16.82
C LEU A 377 0.59 -13.47 -18.21
N GLY A 378 -0.40 -12.65 -18.59
CA GLY A 378 -0.35 -11.86 -19.82
C GLY A 378 0.85 -10.91 -19.87
N ASP A 379 1.08 -10.13 -18.79
CA ASP A 379 2.26 -9.24 -18.69
C ASP A 379 3.57 -10.04 -18.77
N LEU A 380 3.65 -11.17 -18.08
CA LEU A 380 4.85 -12.03 -18.11
C LEU A 380 5.13 -12.59 -19.51
N ASN A 381 4.10 -13.08 -20.21
CA ASN A 381 4.24 -13.59 -21.58
C ASN A 381 4.69 -12.49 -22.53
N ASN A 382 4.10 -11.29 -22.45
CA ASN A 382 4.49 -10.16 -23.30
C ASN A 382 5.96 -9.77 -23.10
N ARG A 383 6.43 -9.77 -21.84
CA ARG A 383 7.84 -9.49 -21.53
C ARG A 383 8.78 -10.58 -22.03
N GLN A 384 8.37 -11.85 -21.90
CA GLN A 384 9.15 -12.96 -22.44
C GLN A 384 9.27 -12.84 -23.96
N SER A 385 8.17 -12.62 -24.69
CA SER A 385 8.20 -12.45 -26.14
C SER A 385 9.09 -11.29 -26.57
N PHE A 386 9.07 -10.16 -25.84
CA PHE A 386 9.99 -9.05 -26.13
C PHE A 386 11.46 -9.43 -25.98
N LEU A 387 11.82 -10.21 -24.95
CA LEU A 387 13.20 -10.68 -24.78
C LEU A 387 13.59 -11.66 -25.88
N GLU A 388 12.68 -12.54 -26.29
CA GLU A 388 12.90 -13.47 -27.40
C GLU A 388 13.09 -12.73 -28.74
N ASP A 389 12.30 -11.68 -28.99
CA ASP A 389 12.44 -10.83 -30.17
C ASP A 389 13.79 -10.08 -30.16
N LEU A 390 14.22 -9.56 -29.01
CA LEU A 390 15.53 -8.94 -28.84
C LEU A 390 16.67 -9.90 -29.17
N ASP A 391 16.64 -11.11 -28.59
CA ASP A 391 17.65 -12.14 -28.82
C ASP A 391 17.69 -12.57 -30.30
N LYS A 392 16.53 -12.67 -30.94
CA LYS A 392 16.41 -12.99 -32.37
C LYS A 392 17.05 -11.92 -33.24
N VAL A 393 16.74 -10.64 -33.01
CA VAL A 393 17.32 -9.53 -33.78
C VAL A 393 18.85 -9.49 -33.57
N GLN A 394 19.34 -9.74 -32.35
CA GLN A 394 20.78 -9.83 -32.08
C GLN A 394 21.46 -10.96 -32.86
N LEU A 395 20.82 -12.13 -32.95
CA LEU A 395 21.34 -13.27 -33.69
C LEU A 395 21.36 -13.00 -35.20
N GLU A 396 20.27 -12.46 -35.75
CA GLU A 396 20.16 -12.10 -37.17
C GLU A 396 21.25 -11.08 -37.57
N ALA A 397 21.46 -10.03 -36.77
CA ALA A 397 22.51 -9.04 -37.02
C ALA A 397 23.90 -9.69 -37.06
N ARG A 398 24.21 -10.58 -36.11
CA ARG A 398 25.50 -11.31 -36.11
C ARG A 398 25.68 -12.18 -37.36
N GLN A 399 24.63 -12.89 -37.78
CA GLN A 399 24.69 -13.75 -38.96
C GLN A 399 24.89 -12.96 -40.26
N ILE A 400 24.23 -11.79 -40.39
CA ILE A 400 24.42 -10.90 -41.53
C ILE A 400 25.87 -10.36 -41.53
N ALA A 401 26.37 -9.89 -40.39
CA ALA A 401 27.75 -9.40 -40.24
C ALA A 401 28.79 -10.47 -40.62
N ASP A 402 28.63 -11.71 -40.15
CA ASP A 402 29.50 -12.83 -40.51
C ASP A 402 29.44 -13.14 -42.02
N THR A 403 28.26 -13.02 -42.63
CA THR A 403 28.09 -13.25 -44.07
C THR A 403 28.75 -12.16 -44.90
N ILE A 404 28.60 -10.89 -44.52
CA ILE A 404 29.31 -9.76 -45.14
C ILE A 404 30.82 -9.96 -45.04
N LYS A 405 31.33 -10.40 -43.87
CA LYS A 405 32.74 -10.68 -43.67
C LYS A 405 33.25 -11.76 -44.64
N ARG A 406 32.56 -12.90 -44.73
CA ARG A 406 32.89 -13.99 -45.66
C ARG A 406 32.85 -13.54 -47.13
N CYS A 407 31.83 -12.80 -47.53
CA CYS A 407 31.72 -12.28 -48.89
C CYS A 407 32.83 -11.28 -49.20
N GLY A 408 33.18 -10.40 -48.25
CA GLY A 408 34.31 -9.48 -48.38
C GLY A 408 35.66 -10.18 -48.46
N GLU A 409 35.88 -11.23 -47.67
CA GLU A 409 37.08 -12.07 -47.77
C GLU A 409 37.18 -12.76 -49.13
N ARG A 410 36.09 -13.36 -49.63
CA ARG A 410 36.07 -14.00 -50.96
C ARG A 410 36.37 -13.01 -52.09
N LEU A 411 35.82 -11.79 -52.03
CA LEU A 411 36.14 -10.74 -53.01
C LEU A 411 37.62 -10.36 -53.02
N LYS A 412 38.27 -10.30 -51.84
CA LYS A 412 39.71 -9.95 -51.74
C LYS A 412 40.65 -11.01 -52.30
N HIS A 413 40.19 -12.27 -52.43
CA HIS A 413 40.99 -13.38 -52.93
C HIS A 413 40.76 -13.66 -54.42
N LEU A 414 40.03 -12.79 -55.13
CA LEU A 414 39.85 -12.90 -56.57
C LEU A 414 41.14 -12.48 -57.30
N PRO A 415 41.54 -13.17 -58.39
CA PRO A 415 42.68 -12.77 -59.21
C PRO A 415 42.48 -11.38 -59.83
N ASP A 416 43.53 -10.56 -59.87
CA ASP A 416 43.49 -9.19 -60.44
C ASP A 416 43.14 -9.15 -61.94
N ASN A 417 43.20 -10.30 -62.64
CA ASN A 417 42.96 -10.47 -64.07
C ASN A 417 41.65 -11.19 -64.41
N MET A 418 40.70 -11.26 -63.48
CA MET A 418 39.42 -11.94 -63.68
C MET A 418 38.47 -11.11 -64.57
N GLU A 419 37.93 -11.70 -65.63
CA GLU A 419 36.88 -11.07 -66.44
C GLU A 419 35.60 -10.91 -65.61
N TRP A 420 35.11 -9.67 -65.52
CA TRP A 420 33.86 -9.34 -64.85
C TRP A 420 32.70 -10.09 -65.53
N ASN A 421 32.04 -10.98 -64.78
CA ASN A 421 30.88 -11.73 -65.26
C ASN A 421 29.64 -11.45 -64.39
N GLU A 422 28.46 -11.85 -64.87
CA GLU A 422 27.16 -11.65 -64.17
C GLU A 422 27.16 -12.15 -62.71
N ASN A 423 27.93 -13.19 -62.40
CA ASN A 423 28.02 -13.73 -61.04
C ASN A 423 28.73 -12.78 -60.06
N LEU A 424 29.68 -11.97 -60.53
CA LEU A 424 30.37 -10.96 -59.71
C LEU A 424 29.47 -9.75 -59.43
N ASP A 425 28.65 -9.35 -60.41
CA ASP A 425 27.67 -8.29 -60.22
C ASP A 425 26.57 -8.72 -59.25
N GLN A 426 26.06 -9.95 -59.37
CA GLN A 426 25.13 -10.52 -58.40
C GLN A 426 25.72 -10.59 -56.98
N LEU A 427 27.00 -10.92 -56.84
CA LEU A 427 27.67 -10.95 -55.53
C LEU A 427 27.83 -9.55 -54.92
N LYS A 428 28.10 -8.53 -55.75
CA LYS A 428 28.15 -7.12 -55.33
C LYS A 428 26.77 -6.62 -54.91
N GLU A 429 25.74 -6.89 -55.70
CA GLU A 429 24.35 -6.53 -55.37
C GLU A 429 23.90 -7.19 -54.07
N LEU A 430 24.22 -8.48 -53.88
CA LEU A 430 23.96 -9.19 -52.64
C LEU A 430 24.69 -8.54 -51.46
N LEU A 431 25.96 -8.12 -51.63
CA LEU A 431 26.70 -7.42 -50.59
C LEU A 431 26.11 -6.06 -50.22
N VAL A 432 25.65 -5.28 -51.21
CA VAL A 432 24.96 -4.01 -50.97
C VAL A 432 23.65 -4.26 -50.22
N LYS A 433 22.87 -5.25 -50.64
CA LYS A 433 21.64 -5.63 -49.95
C LYS A 433 21.89 -6.09 -48.51
N LEU A 434 22.85 -6.99 -48.29
CA LEU A 434 23.18 -7.47 -46.95
C LEU A 434 23.71 -6.37 -46.05
N ARG A 435 24.48 -5.40 -46.59
CA ARG A 435 24.91 -4.23 -45.81
C ARG A 435 23.75 -3.36 -45.38
N LYS A 436 22.79 -3.13 -46.29
CA LYS A 436 21.56 -2.40 -45.97
C LYS A 436 20.74 -3.15 -44.91
N ASP A 437 20.56 -4.45 -45.09
CA ASP A 437 19.84 -5.31 -44.12
C ASP A 437 20.56 -5.30 -42.75
N LEU A 438 21.90 -5.31 -42.71
CA LEU A 438 22.66 -5.18 -41.46
C LEU A 438 22.42 -3.83 -40.80
N GLU A 439 22.49 -2.74 -41.57
CA GLU A 439 22.28 -1.38 -41.07
C GLU A 439 20.87 -1.21 -40.47
N GLU A 440 19.84 -1.74 -41.14
CA GLU A 440 18.46 -1.74 -40.62
C GLU A 440 18.33 -2.54 -39.31
N ARG A 441 19.02 -3.69 -39.21
CA ARG A 441 19.02 -4.50 -37.97
C ARG A 441 19.84 -3.86 -36.86
N GLU A 442 20.98 -3.23 -37.17
CA GLU A 442 21.78 -2.47 -36.21
C GLU A 442 21.01 -1.27 -35.66
N GLN A 443 20.29 -0.52 -36.52
CA GLN A 443 19.39 0.56 -36.09
C GLN A 443 18.27 0.05 -35.19
N THR A 444 17.69 -1.11 -35.52
CA THR A 444 16.67 -1.75 -34.67
C THR A 444 17.24 -2.15 -33.31
N LEU A 445 18.46 -2.71 -33.28
CA LEU A 445 19.14 -3.06 -32.02
C LEU A 445 19.51 -1.82 -31.21
N GLU A 446 20.00 -0.76 -31.85
CA GLU A 446 20.31 0.50 -31.20
C GLU A 446 19.04 1.08 -30.57
N PHE A 447 17.91 1.06 -31.27
CA PHE A 447 16.62 1.46 -30.72
C PHE A 447 16.20 0.59 -29.53
N LEU A 448 16.24 -0.74 -29.65
CA LEU A 448 15.85 -1.65 -28.57
C LEU A 448 16.78 -1.55 -27.35
N ASN A 449 18.08 -1.42 -27.57
CA ASN A 449 19.06 -1.20 -26.49
C ASN A 449 18.87 0.17 -25.86
N LEU A 450 18.59 1.22 -26.64
CA LEU A 450 18.25 2.53 -26.13
C LEU A 450 16.98 2.47 -25.26
N LEU A 451 15.98 1.66 -25.65
CA LEU A 451 14.81 1.42 -24.81
C LEU A 451 15.19 0.75 -23.48
N LEU A 452 16.10 -0.24 -23.50
CA LEU A 452 16.61 -0.87 -22.27
C LEU A 452 17.45 0.09 -21.42
N ASP A 453 18.31 0.89 -22.04
CA ASP A 453 19.16 1.88 -21.37
C ASP A 453 18.32 3.00 -20.77
N ILE A 454 17.31 3.50 -21.48
CA ILE A 454 16.31 4.43 -20.94
C ILE A 454 15.59 3.77 -19.76
N GLN A 455 15.15 2.51 -19.89
CA GLN A 455 14.55 1.79 -18.78
C GLN A 455 15.50 1.69 -17.58
N GLU A 456 16.78 1.38 -17.80
CA GLU A 456 17.78 1.22 -16.75
C GLU A 456 18.14 2.56 -16.09
N ILE A 457 18.38 3.61 -16.87
CA ILE A 457 18.69 4.96 -16.40
C ILE A 457 17.51 5.50 -15.60
N VAL A 458 16.29 5.39 -16.13
CA VAL A 458 15.09 5.82 -15.43
C VAL A 458 14.87 4.97 -14.18
N PHE A 459 15.08 3.65 -14.23
CA PHE A 459 14.96 2.80 -13.06
C PHE A 459 16.02 3.14 -11.99
N LYS A 460 17.26 3.42 -12.38
CA LYS A 460 18.35 3.85 -11.47
C LYS A 460 18.07 5.22 -10.86
N ALA A 461 17.58 6.17 -11.67
CA ALA A 461 17.34 7.55 -11.24
C ALA A 461 16.05 7.72 -10.44
N THR A 462 15.01 6.94 -10.75
CA THR A 462 13.65 7.17 -10.24
C THR A 462 13.04 5.95 -9.54
N GLY A 463 13.62 4.76 -9.73
CA GLY A 463 13.00 3.50 -9.31
C GLY A 463 11.85 3.03 -10.22
N LYS A 464 11.58 3.72 -11.34
CA LYS A 464 10.43 3.50 -12.23
C LYS A 464 10.87 3.04 -13.62
N PRO A 465 10.17 2.09 -14.28
CA PRO A 465 10.36 1.81 -15.69
C PRO A 465 9.52 2.76 -16.58
N VAL A 466 10.04 3.17 -17.76
CA VAL A 466 9.39 4.16 -18.65
C VAL A 466 8.70 3.57 -19.89
N ILE A 467 9.14 2.42 -20.42
CA ILE A 467 8.63 1.92 -21.71
C ILE A 467 7.60 0.79 -21.54
N ARG A 468 6.45 0.96 -22.19
CA ARG A 468 5.30 0.04 -22.27
C ARG A 468 5.46 -0.85 -23.51
N LEU A 469 5.26 -2.16 -23.37
CA LEU A 469 5.23 -3.10 -24.49
C LEU A 469 3.77 -3.53 -24.68
N THR A 470 3.08 -2.95 -25.66
CA THR A 470 1.74 -3.38 -26.06
C THR A 470 1.84 -4.46 -27.15
N PRO A 471 0.84 -5.36 -27.27
CA PRO A 471 0.87 -6.48 -28.22
C PRO A 471 0.93 -6.10 -29.71
N SER A 472 0.81 -4.82 -30.06
CA SER A 472 0.76 -4.31 -31.44
C SER A 472 1.97 -3.45 -31.83
N GLY A 473 3.03 -3.43 -31.03
CA GLY A 473 4.03 -2.36 -31.03
C GLY A 473 5.27 -2.52 -31.92
N ILE A 474 5.24 -3.27 -33.04
CA ILE A 474 6.33 -3.19 -34.03
C ILE A 474 6.05 -2.15 -35.12
N ASP A 475 4.78 -1.75 -35.35
CA ASP A 475 4.43 -0.87 -36.47
C ASP A 475 3.97 0.55 -36.09
N SER A 476 3.87 0.93 -34.81
CA SER A 476 3.64 2.33 -34.42
C SER A 476 3.97 2.61 -32.96
N VAL A 477 5.04 3.37 -32.74
CA VAL A 477 5.31 4.06 -31.48
C VAL A 477 4.80 5.49 -31.64
N GLU A 478 3.66 5.81 -31.02
CA GLU A 478 3.30 7.21 -30.79
C GLU A 478 4.18 7.75 -29.65
N MET A 479 5.13 8.60 -30.03
CA MET A 479 5.81 9.48 -29.10
C MET A 479 4.88 10.65 -28.76
N ASP A 480 4.28 10.63 -27.57
CA ASP A 480 3.73 11.84 -26.98
C ASP A 480 4.92 12.75 -26.60
N CYS A 481 5.24 13.68 -27.51
CA CYS A 481 6.10 14.82 -27.23
C CYS A 481 5.25 15.92 -26.56
N GLU A 482 5.46 16.14 -25.26
CA GLU A 482 5.28 17.45 -24.62
C GLU A 482 6.63 18.03 -24.20
#